data_AF-A0A9N9VHG3-F1
#
_entry.id   AF-A0A9N9VHG3-F1
#
_cell.length_a   1.000
_cell.length_b   1.000
_cell.length_c   1.000
_cell.angle_alpha   90.00
_cell.angle_beta   90.00
_cell.angle_gamma   90.00
#
_symmetry.space_group_name_H-M   'P 1'
#
loop_
_entity.id
_entity.type
_entity.pdbx_description
1 polymer ?
#
loop_
_entity_poly.entity_id
_entity_poly.type
_entity_poly.pdbx_seq_one_letter_code
_entity_poly.pdbx_strand_id
1 'polypeptide(L)'
;MVLSDIGGACVASPEGVVLDEKDFHQLLYEATASLTDLGVLHDDSKLGNLHLVTEEGKDKIMMVDLERVYMDLSQDDFAFAARSKANFLTRQYRSHLRTLEYDCVLLPKRPLKA
;
A
#
# COMPACT_ATOMS: atom_id res chain seq x y z
N MET A 1 -16.53 -12.48 -6.35
CA MET A 1 -15.50 -11.55 -6.85
C MET A 1 -14.28 -11.80 -5.99
N VAL A 2 -13.15 -12.24 -6.54
CA VAL A 2 -11.99 -12.75 -5.76
C VAL A 2 -11.48 -11.77 -4.69
N LEU A 3 -11.68 -10.46 -4.88
CA LEU A 3 -11.28 -9.43 -3.92
C LEU A 3 -12.04 -9.47 -2.58
N SER A 4 -13.27 -10.02 -2.53
CA SER A 4 -13.99 -10.17 -1.25
C SER A 4 -13.33 -11.18 -0.31
N ASP A 5 -12.57 -12.12 -0.89
CA ASP A 5 -11.91 -13.20 -0.14
C ASP A 5 -10.61 -12.70 0.51
N ILE A 6 -10.03 -11.61 -0.01
CA ILE A 6 -8.89 -10.90 0.57
C ILE A 6 -9.32 -10.10 1.81
N GLY A 7 -10.55 -9.59 1.80
CA GLY A 7 -11.05 -8.66 2.81
C GLY A 7 -10.30 -7.32 2.82
N GLY A 8 -10.36 -6.62 3.95
CA GLY A 8 -9.70 -5.33 4.13
C GLY A 8 -10.38 -4.15 3.44
N ALA A 9 -9.76 -2.97 3.60
CA ALA A 9 -10.26 -1.71 3.05
C ALA A 9 -9.26 -1.13 2.05
N CYS A 10 -9.74 -0.67 0.90
CA CYS A 10 -8.91 0.05 -0.06
C CYS A 10 -8.42 1.37 0.54
N VAL A 11 -7.12 1.64 0.47
CA VAL A 11 -6.53 2.86 1.06
C VAL A 11 -6.85 4.13 0.27
N ALA A 12 -7.43 4.00 -0.92
CA ALA A 12 -7.91 5.12 -1.74
C ALA A 12 -9.39 5.46 -1.50
N SER A 13 -10.11 4.65 -0.72
CA SER A 13 -11.52 4.88 -0.40
C SER A 13 -11.65 5.89 0.75
N PRO A 14 -12.57 6.87 0.66
CA PRO A 14 -12.89 7.78 1.76
C PRO A 14 -13.35 7.06 3.03
N GLU A 15 -14.04 5.92 2.85
CA GLU A 15 -14.51 5.03 3.93
C GLU A 15 -13.39 4.12 4.48
N GLY A 16 -12.22 4.15 3.84
CA GLY A 16 -11.04 3.37 4.20
C GLY A 16 -10.40 3.81 5.52
N VAL A 17 -9.54 2.94 6.06
CA VAL A 17 -8.80 3.24 7.28
C VAL A 17 -7.72 4.28 6.99
N VAL A 18 -7.73 5.37 7.76
CA VAL A 18 -6.71 6.41 7.69
C VAL A 18 -5.56 6.06 8.63
N LEU A 19 -4.39 5.80 8.06
CA LEU A 19 -3.13 5.61 8.77
C LEU A 19 -2.30 6.89 8.83
N ASP A 20 -1.37 6.96 9.79
CA ASP A 20 -0.30 7.94 9.73
C ASP A 20 0.61 7.70 8.52
N GLU A 21 1.27 8.75 8.02
CA GLU A 21 2.16 8.66 6.87
C GLU A 21 3.34 7.70 7.12
N LYS A 22 3.90 7.71 8.35
CA LYS A 22 5.01 6.82 8.70
C LYS A 22 4.59 5.36 8.74
N ASP A 23 3.44 5.11 9.35
CA ASP A 23 2.83 3.79 9.47
C ASP A 23 2.49 3.21 8.09
N PHE A 24 1.89 4.04 7.23
CA PHE A 24 1.61 3.67 5.84
C PHE A 24 2.89 3.35 5.06
N HIS A 25 3.92 4.20 5.17
CA HIS A 25 5.20 3.99 4.50
C HIS A 25 5.86 2.67 4.93
N GLN A 26 5.85 2.37 6.23
CA GLN A 26 6.40 1.14 6.77
C GLN A 26 5.70 -0.09 6.19
N LEU A 27 4.37 -0.18 6.32
CA LEU A 27 3.62 -1.33 5.80
C LEU A 27 3.80 -1.49 4.28
N LEU A 28 3.84 -0.38 3.56
CA LEU A 28 4.04 -0.39 2.12
C LEU A 28 5.44 -0.88 1.73
N TYR A 29 6.46 -0.46 2.47
CA TYR A 29 7.82 -0.94 2.27
C TYR A 29 7.91 -2.45 2.53
N GLU A 30 7.31 -2.94 3.62
CA GLU A 30 7.27 -4.37 3.95
C GLU A 30 6.57 -5.19 2.85
N ALA A 31 5.42 -4.71 2.36
CA ALA A 31 4.69 -5.37 1.27
C ALA A 31 5.50 -5.39 -0.03
N THR A 32 6.17 -4.28 -0.37
CA THR A 32 6.98 -4.21 -1.58
C THR A 32 8.24 -5.07 -1.46
N ALA A 33 8.92 -5.03 -0.32
CA ALA A 33 10.09 -5.85 -0.03
C ALA A 33 9.76 -7.34 -0.15
N SER A 34 8.62 -7.77 0.39
CA SER A 34 8.16 -9.16 0.29
C SER A 34 7.95 -9.62 -1.16
N LEU A 35 7.44 -8.75 -2.03
CA LEU A 35 7.33 -9.07 -3.46
C LEU A 35 8.70 -9.12 -4.14
N THR A 36 9.58 -8.18 -3.83
CA THR A 36 10.91 -8.12 -4.44
C THR A 36 11.81 -9.27 -4.00
N ASP A 37 11.65 -9.77 -2.78
CA ASP A 37 12.32 -10.98 -2.28
C ASP A 37 11.92 -12.22 -3.08
N LEU A 38 10.72 -12.22 -3.67
CA LEU A 38 10.23 -13.24 -4.60
C LEU A 38 10.64 -12.96 -6.06
N GLY A 39 11.45 -11.93 -6.31
CA GLY A 39 11.85 -11.53 -7.66
C GLY A 39 10.71 -10.88 -8.45
N VAL A 40 9.75 -10.24 -7.78
CA VAL A 40 8.60 -9.59 -8.42
C VAL A 40 8.58 -8.11 -8.06
N LEU A 41 8.57 -7.26 -9.09
CA LEU A 41 8.24 -5.85 -8.95
C LEU A 41 6.85 -5.61 -9.55
N HIS A 42 5.87 -5.31 -8.69
CA HIS A 42 4.59 -4.78 -9.13
C HIS A 42 4.82 -3.44 -9.84
N ASP A 43 4.29 -3.19 -11.04
CA ASP A 43 4.56 -1.93 -11.76
C ASP A 43 3.44 -0.90 -11.57
N ASP A 44 2.18 -1.37 -11.56
CA ASP A 44 0.99 -0.51 -11.54
C ASP A 44 0.74 0.15 -10.16
N SER A 45 1.53 1.18 -9.90
CA SER A 45 1.67 1.85 -8.61
C SER A 45 0.53 2.85 -8.36
N LYS A 46 -0.68 2.36 -8.07
CA LYS A 46 -1.83 3.18 -7.70
C LYS A 46 -2.38 2.82 -6.32
N LEU A 47 -2.87 3.81 -5.57
CA LEU A 47 -3.44 3.59 -4.23
C LEU A 47 -4.65 2.65 -4.26
N GLY A 48 -5.41 2.64 -5.37
CA GLY A 48 -6.53 1.72 -5.56
C GLY A 48 -6.13 0.23 -5.54
N ASN A 49 -4.86 -0.08 -5.80
CA ASN A 49 -4.32 -1.44 -5.76
C ASN A 49 -3.82 -1.83 -4.36
N LEU A 50 -3.96 -0.97 -3.36
CA LEU A 50 -3.48 -1.23 -2.01
C LEU A 50 -4.66 -1.40 -1.06
N HIS A 51 -4.70 -2.54 -0.40
CA HIS A 51 -5.70 -2.85 0.61
C HIS A 51 -5.03 -2.99 1.97
N LEU A 52 -5.55 -2.28 2.96
CA LEU A 52 -5.19 -2.54 4.35
C LEU A 52 -6.00 -3.73 4.85
N VAL A 53 -5.30 -4.82 5.17
CA VAL A 53 -5.87 -6.04 5.74
C VAL A 53 -5.37 -6.21 7.17
N THR A 54 -6.20 -6.75 8.05
CA THR A 54 -5.76 -7.19 9.38
C THR A 54 -5.74 -8.72 9.40
N GLU A 55 -4.56 -9.31 9.38
CA GLU A 55 -4.35 -10.76 9.40
C GLU A 55 -3.74 -11.17 10.76
N GLU A 56 -4.35 -12.13 11.44
CA GLU A 56 -3.93 -12.57 12.78
C GLU A 56 -3.75 -11.42 13.80
N GLY A 57 -4.58 -10.38 13.67
CA GLY A 57 -4.52 -9.20 14.52
C GLY A 57 -3.50 -8.15 14.09
N LYS A 58 -2.74 -8.37 13.01
CA LYS A 58 -1.70 -7.46 12.51
C LYS A 58 -2.11 -6.80 11.21
N ASP A 59 -1.89 -5.49 11.11
CA ASP A 59 -2.16 -4.77 9.87
C ASP A 59 -1.06 -5.04 8.84
N LYS A 60 -1.47 -5.24 7.58
CA LYS A 60 -0.59 -5.42 6.43
C LYS A 60 -1.16 -4.70 5.22
N ILE A 61 -0.30 -4.27 4.30
CA ILE A 61 -0.72 -3.84 2.97
C ILE A 61 -0.70 -5.06 2.04
N MET A 62 -1.85 -5.38 1.47
CA MET A 62 -1.96 -6.32 0.37
C MET A 62 -2.01 -5.56 -0.95
N MET A 63 -1.08 -5.89 -1.85
CA MET A 63 -1.07 -5.36 -3.22
C MET A 63 -1.91 -6.27 -4.11
N VAL A 64 -2.92 -5.71 -4.75
CA VAL A 64 -3.79 -6.41 -5.70
C VAL A 64 -3.49 -5.94 -7.13
N ASP A 65 -4.22 -6.50 -8.10
CA ASP A 65 -4.07 -6.17 -9.52
C ASP A 65 -2.64 -6.39 -10.02
N LEU A 66 -2.27 -7.66 -10.20
CA LEU A 66 -0.94 -8.10 -10.61
C LEU A 66 -0.78 -8.18 -12.15
N GLU A 67 -1.61 -7.47 -12.91
CA GLU A 67 -1.59 -7.53 -14.38
C GLU A 67 -0.28 -7.00 -14.98
N ARG A 68 0.47 -6.18 -14.23
CA ARG A 68 1.79 -5.65 -14.63
C ARG A 68 2.83 -5.88 -13.56
N VAL A 69 3.77 -6.78 -13.87
CA VAL A 69 4.92 -7.09 -13.03
C VAL A 69 6.20 -7.20 -13.87
N TYR A 70 7.34 -6.83 -13.27
CA TYR A 70 8.67 -7.14 -13.80
C TYR A 70 9.33 -8.21 -12.95
N MET A 71 9.97 -9.18 -13.60
CA MET A 71 10.67 -10.28 -12.93
C MET A 71 12.17 -10.34 -13.26
N ASP A 72 12.61 -9.67 -14.32
CA ASP A 72 13.98 -9.73 -14.83
C ASP A 72 14.83 -8.53 -14.36
N LEU A 73 14.93 -8.34 -13.04
CA LEU A 73 15.77 -7.31 -12.43
C LEU A 73 16.87 -7.92 -11.55
N SER A 74 17.94 -7.16 -11.32
CA SER A 74 18.93 -7.52 -10.32
C SER A 74 18.36 -7.32 -8.90
N GLN A 75 18.96 -7.97 -7.90
CA GLN A 75 18.56 -7.80 -6.50
C GLN A 75 18.73 -6.34 -6.02
N ASP A 76 19.77 -5.65 -6.48
CA ASP A 76 19.98 -4.24 -6.15
C ASP A 76 18.91 -3.34 -6.79
N ASP A 77 18.52 -3.63 -8.03
CA ASP A 77 17.44 -2.91 -8.72
C ASP A 77 16.09 -3.14 -8.04
N PHE A 78 15.83 -4.37 -7.58
CA PHE A 78 14.64 -4.71 -6.80
C PHE A 78 14.58 -3.92 -5.48
N ALA A 79 15.66 -3.90 -4.70
CA ALA A 79 15.72 -3.15 -3.45
C ALA A 79 15.55 -1.63 -3.68
N PHE A 80 16.19 -1.09 -4.73
CA PHE A 80 16.03 0.30 -5.13
C PHE A 80 14.59 0.61 -5.54
N ALA A 81 13.97 -0.26 -6.34
CA ALA A 81 12.60 -0.12 -6.79
C ALA A 81 11.62 -0.18 -5.62
N ALA A 82 11.83 -1.06 -4.65
CA ALA A 82 10.99 -1.17 -3.46
C ALA A 82 10.96 0.12 -2.66
N ARG A 83 12.14 0.68 -2.36
CA ARG A 83 12.27 1.97 -1.67
C ARG A 83 11.66 3.11 -2.48
N SER A 84 11.92 3.15 -3.78
CA SER A 84 11.41 4.21 -4.67
C SER A 84 9.89 4.20 -4.75
N LYS A 85 9.29 3.01 -4.87
CA LYS A 85 7.83 2.82 -4.87
C LYS A 85 7.21 3.23 -3.54
N ALA A 86 7.76 2.79 -2.42
CA ALA A 86 7.27 3.15 -1.10
C ALA A 86 7.23 4.67 -0.92
N ASN A 87 8.30 5.36 -1.32
CA ASN A 87 8.37 6.82 -1.27
C ASN A 87 7.35 7.49 -2.20
N PHE A 88 7.20 7.01 -3.43
CA PHE A 88 6.26 7.57 -4.41
C PHE A 88 4.82 7.46 -3.93
N LEU A 89 4.38 6.26 -3.55
CA LEU A 89 3.01 5.99 -3.11
C LEU A 89 2.70 6.63 -1.77
N THR A 90 3.67 6.78 -0.87
CA THR A 90 3.50 7.56 0.38
C THR A 90 3.20 9.03 0.07
N ARG A 91 3.88 9.63 -0.92
CA ARG A 91 3.56 11.00 -1.36
C ARG A 91 2.16 11.08 -1.97
N GLN A 92 1.75 10.08 -2.75
CA GLN A 92 0.39 10.02 -3.30
C GLN A 92 -0.65 9.89 -2.19
N TYR A 93 -0.43 9.02 -1.22
CA TYR A 93 -1.31 8.83 -0.07
C TYR A 93 -1.47 10.13 0.73
N ARG A 94 -0.37 10.82 1.03
CA ARG A 94 -0.41 12.13 1.69
C ARG A 94 -1.23 13.16 0.90
N SER A 95 -1.07 13.21 -0.43
CA SER A 95 -1.87 14.10 -1.27
C SER A 95 -3.35 13.73 -1.23
N HIS A 96 -3.66 12.43 -1.28
CA HIS A 96 -5.03 11.93 -1.17
C HIS A 96 -5.68 12.32 0.17
N LEU A 97 -4.97 12.17 1.29
CA LEU A 97 -5.48 12.59 2.60
C LEU A 97 -5.79 14.09 2.66
N ARG A 98 -4.96 14.94 2.02
CA ARG A 98 -5.23 16.38 1.93
C ARG A 98 -6.49 16.68 1.11
N THR A 99 -6.75 15.91 0.06
CA THR A 99 -7.99 16.04 -0.72
C THR A 99 -9.20 15.66 0.15
N LEU A 100 -9.14 14.53 0.86
CA LEU A 100 -10.23 14.12 1.77
C LEU A 100 -10.46 15.14 2.90
N GLU A 101 -9.39 15.75 3.42
CA GLU A 101 -9.47 16.81 4.44
C GLU A 101 -10.15 18.06 3.89
N TYR A 102 -9.76 18.50 2.68
CA TYR A 102 -10.38 19.64 2.00
C TYR A 102 -11.88 19.42 1.75
N ASP A 103 -12.26 18.20 1.38
CA ASP A 103 -13.64 17.81 1.13
C ASP A 103 -14.45 17.52 2.42
N CYS A 104 -13.83 17.68 3.61
CA CYS A 104 -14.44 17.41 4.91
C CYS A 104 -14.93 15.94 5.10
N VAL A 105 -14.31 14.99 4.40
CA VAL A 105 -14.64 13.55 4.46
C VAL A 105 -13.52 12.70 5.06
N LEU A 106 -12.39 13.31 5.47
CA LEU A 106 -11.30 12.59 6.11
C LEU A 106 -11.72 12.01 7.46
N LEU A 107 -11.65 10.69 7.59
CA LEU A 107 -11.89 9.99 8.85
C LEU A 107 -10.71 10.15 9.83
N PRO A 108 -10.93 9.96 11.15
CA PRO A 108 -9.85 10.01 12.13
C PRO A 108 -8.77 8.97 11.85
N LYS A 109 -7.50 9.36 12.09
CA LYS A 109 -6.37 8.43 12.04
C LYS A 109 -6.54 7.32 13.07
N ARG A 110 -6.20 6.09 12.69
CA ARG A 110 -6.15 4.92 13.58
C ARG A 110 -4.70 4.47 13.78
N PRO A 111 -4.30 4.05 15.00
CA PRO A 111 -3.02 3.38 15.20
C PRO A 111 -2.94 2.04 14.45
N LEU A 112 -1.71 1.64 14.10
CA LEU A 112 -1.42 0.30 13.61
C LEU A 112 -1.73 -0.77 14.65
N LYS A 113 -2.23 -1.91 14.17
CA LYS A 113 -2.29 -3.14 14.95
C LYS A 113 -1.05 -3.97 14.67
N ALA A 114 -0.36 -4.37 15.75
CA ALA A 114 0.96 -5.03 15.73
C ALA A 114 0.92 -6.50 16.16
#